data_AF-A0A7K9IVZ7-F1
#
_entry.id   AF-A0A7K9IVZ7-F1
#
_cell.length_a   1.000
_cell.length_b   1.000
_cell.length_c   1.000
_cell.angle_alpha   90.00
_cell.angle_beta   90.00
_cell.angle_gamma   90.00
#
_symmetry.space_group_name_H-M   'P 1'
#
loop_
_entity.id
_entity.type
_entity.pdbx_description
1 polymer ?
#
loop_
_entity_poly.entity_id
_entity_poly.type
_entity_poly.pdbx_seq_one_letter_code
_entity_poly.pdbx_strand_id
1 'polypeptide(L)'
;MSWAQSVTQCIQSGGMLTSVEDLVESNFLTEHADLYTSKTSGFWIGIYRNVNGQLLWQDNSALDFVNWGEGQPSGDELDFCVELSAATGNWSVLPCSSQKGFICKKPKIHSFLYPLYLFTDARKNKAFSGHLNMWILLTLVLIILLGVGFMIYFSFKLKTGSGTGRDVRWGSRQLEYSHALTAGDIGNDATNDKEKNEHSVI
;
A
#
# COMPACT_ATOMS: atom_id res chain seq x y z
N MET A 1 14.53 -9.44 22.49
CA MET A 1 13.50 -8.58 21.84
C MET A 1 12.14 -8.96 22.38
N SER A 2 11.22 -7.99 22.51
CA SER A 2 9.80 -8.30 22.74
C SER A 2 9.18 -8.94 21.50
N TRP A 3 8.06 -9.64 21.66
CA TRP A 3 7.40 -10.33 20.54
C TRP A 3 7.05 -9.37 19.40
N ALA A 4 6.47 -8.20 19.70
CA ALA A 4 6.10 -7.20 18.69
C ALA A 4 7.32 -6.62 17.94
N GLN A 5 8.45 -6.44 18.62
CA GLN A 5 9.70 -6.03 17.97
C GLN A 5 10.22 -7.12 17.04
N SER A 6 10.13 -8.39 17.46
CA SER A 6 10.53 -9.54 16.65
C SER A 6 9.67 -9.69 15.39
N VAL A 7 8.35 -9.48 15.48
CA VAL A 7 7.45 -9.40 14.31
C VAL A 7 7.95 -8.34 13.34
N THR A 8 8.20 -7.13 13.83
CA THR A 8 8.69 -6.01 13.01
C THR A 8 9.98 -6.38 12.29
N GLN A 9 10.93 -7.01 12.98
CA GLN A 9 12.22 -7.40 12.42
C GLN A 9 12.08 -8.48 11.33
N CYS A 10 11.17 -9.45 11.50
CA CYS A 10 10.91 -10.46 10.48
C CYS A 10 10.26 -9.83 9.24
N ILE A 11 9.28 -8.93 9.42
CA ILE A 11 8.63 -8.22 8.31
C ILE A 11 9.63 -7.37 7.53
N GLN A 12 10.49 -6.62 8.21
CA GLN A 12 11.58 -5.85 7.57
C GLN A 12 12.55 -6.73 6.77
N SER A 13 12.66 -8.00 7.14
CA SER A 13 13.49 -8.98 6.45
C SER A 13 12.75 -9.70 5.31
N GLY A 14 11.50 -9.35 5.01
CA GLY A 14 10.68 -10.01 4.00
C GLY A 14 10.13 -11.38 4.44
N GLY A 15 9.90 -11.56 5.74
CA GLY A 15 9.33 -12.78 6.33
C GLY A 15 8.32 -12.48 7.43
N MET A 16 7.96 -13.52 8.17
CA MET A 16 7.11 -13.44 9.36
C MET A 16 7.75 -14.25 10.48
N LEU A 17 7.29 -14.09 11.73
CA LEU A 17 7.67 -15.06 12.76
C LEU A 17 7.25 -16.47 12.33
N THR A 18 8.04 -17.46 12.69
CA THR A 18 7.84 -18.82 12.20
C THR A 18 6.51 -19.40 12.67
N SER A 19 5.74 -19.96 11.74
CA SER A 19 4.73 -20.96 12.01
C SER A 19 5.39 -22.34 12.13
N VAL A 20 4.66 -23.29 12.73
CA VAL A 20 5.06 -24.69 12.80
C VAL A 20 3.84 -25.54 12.45
N GLU A 21 3.87 -26.16 11.27
CA GLU A 21 2.72 -26.86 10.68
C GLU A 21 2.78 -28.37 10.94
N ASP A 22 3.96 -28.93 11.19
CA ASP A 22 4.13 -30.35 11.41
C ASP A 22 5.33 -30.71 12.30
N LEU A 23 5.44 -32.01 12.62
CA LEU A 23 6.51 -32.55 13.45
C LEU A 23 7.89 -32.41 12.78
N VAL A 24 7.96 -32.47 11.44
CA VAL A 24 9.23 -32.36 10.71
C VAL A 24 9.78 -30.94 10.87
N GLU A 25 8.93 -29.93 10.72
CA GLU A 25 9.29 -28.53 10.96
C GLU A 25 9.67 -28.29 12.43
N SER A 26 8.91 -28.86 13.38
CA SER A 26 9.23 -28.76 14.82
C SER A 26 10.60 -29.34 15.16
N ASN A 27 10.94 -30.52 14.63
CA ASN A 27 12.25 -31.14 14.85
C ASN A 27 13.37 -30.32 14.22
N PHE A 28 13.18 -29.84 13.00
CA PHE A 28 14.14 -28.96 12.33
C PHE A 28 14.45 -27.71 13.16
N LEU A 29 13.41 -27.06 13.70
CA LEU A 29 13.57 -25.88 14.55
C LEU A 29 14.30 -26.21 15.86
N THR A 30 13.98 -27.36 16.47
CA THR A 30 14.58 -27.80 17.74
C THR A 30 16.08 -28.05 17.59
N GLU A 31 16.49 -28.79 16.56
CA GLU A 31 17.90 -29.09 16.28
C GLU A 31 18.73 -27.81 16.06
N HIS A 32 18.16 -26.81 15.38
CA HIS A 32 18.85 -25.55 15.14
C HIS A 32 18.81 -24.62 16.36
N ALA A 33 17.74 -24.65 17.15
CA ALA A 33 17.61 -23.83 18.35
C ALA A 33 18.60 -24.24 19.44
N ASP A 34 18.90 -25.55 19.57
CA ASP A 34 19.84 -26.09 20.57
C ASP A 34 21.25 -25.49 20.43
N LEU A 35 21.66 -25.17 19.21
CA LEU A 35 22.94 -24.51 18.90
C LEU A 35 23.09 -23.12 19.54
N TYR A 36 21.99 -22.52 20.00
CA TYR A 36 21.93 -21.16 20.54
C TYR A 36 21.57 -21.11 22.02
N THR A 37 21.50 -22.25 22.71
CA THR A 37 21.21 -22.34 24.16
C THR A 37 22.14 -21.49 25.03
N SER A 38 23.38 -21.25 24.59
CA SER A 38 24.33 -20.35 25.26
C SER A 38 24.01 -18.85 25.12
N LYS A 39 23.15 -18.46 24.17
CA LYS A 39 22.82 -17.06 23.85
C LYS A 39 21.40 -16.66 24.24
N THR A 40 20.46 -17.61 24.19
CA THR A 40 19.06 -17.37 24.54
C THR A 40 18.45 -18.63 25.11
N SER A 41 17.52 -18.48 26.06
CA SER A 41 16.76 -19.61 26.61
C SER A 41 15.69 -20.12 25.64
N GLY A 42 15.30 -19.29 24.66
CA GLY A 42 14.19 -19.58 23.76
C GLY A 42 13.99 -18.50 22.69
N PHE A 43 13.02 -18.76 21.83
CA PHE A 43 12.73 -17.98 20.64
C PHE A 43 11.25 -17.67 20.52
N TRP A 44 10.91 -16.43 20.21
CA TRP A 44 9.56 -16.08 19.78
C TRP A 44 9.20 -16.80 18.49
N ILE A 45 8.02 -17.41 18.49
CA ILE A 45 7.35 -17.98 17.30
C ILE A 45 6.07 -17.18 16.99
N GLY A 46 5.47 -17.45 15.83
CA GLY A 46 4.40 -16.64 15.26
C GLY A 46 3.04 -16.77 15.94
N ILE A 47 2.91 -17.48 17.06
CA ILE A 47 1.62 -17.58 17.78
C ILE A 47 1.41 -16.34 18.64
N TYR A 48 0.21 -15.76 18.53
CA TYR A 48 -0.30 -14.73 19.41
C TYR A 48 -1.73 -15.05 19.84
N ARG A 49 -2.18 -14.42 20.93
CA ARG A 49 -3.57 -14.48 21.38
C ARG A 49 -4.34 -13.28 20.86
N ASN A 50 -5.51 -13.50 20.25
CA ASN A 50 -6.38 -12.42 19.81
C ASN A 50 -7.29 -11.91 20.94
N VAL A 51 -8.07 -10.86 20.67
CA VAL A 51 -9.01 -10.25 21.64
C VAL A 51 -10.12 -11.20 22.12
N ASN A 52 -10.41 -12.26 21.34
CA ASN A 52 -11.37 -13.29 21.69
C ASN A 52 -10.72 -14.45 22.48
N GLY A 53 -9.44 -14.33 22.83
CA GLY A 53 -8.69 -15.34 23.56
C GLY A 53 -8.20 -16.51 22.70
N GLN A 54 -8.34 -16.48 21.38
CA GLN A 54 -7.93 -17.53 20.47
C GLN A 54 -6.44 -17.42 20.13
N LEU A 55 -5.75 -18.56 20.08
CA LEU A 55 -4.37 -18.64 19.59
C LEU A 55 -4.38 -18.75 18.07
N LEU A 56 -3.63 -17.88 17.40
CA LEU A 56 -3.54 -17.80 15.96
C LEU A 56 -2.09 -17.63 15.52
N TRP A 57 -1.76 -18.17 14.36
CA TRP A 57 -0.48 -17.87 13.70
C TRP A 57 -0.53 -16.50 13.00
N GLN A 58 0.59 -15.76 13.06
CA GLN A 58 0.77 -14.46 12.40
C GLN A 58 0.66 -14.54 10.87
N ASP A 59 0.96 -15.69 10.27
CA ASP A 59 0.91 -15.95 8.83
C ASP A 59 -0.44 -16.51 8.35
N ASN A 60 -1.43 -16.59 9.24
CA ASN A 60 -2.76 -17.16 9.00
C ASN A 60 -2.76 -18.66 8.70
N SER A 61 -1.69 -19.39 8.99
CA SER A 61 -1.68 -20.86 8.93
C SER A 61 -2.67 -21.46 9.93
N ALA A 62 -3.11 -22.69 9.67
CA ALA A 62 -3.94 -23.43 10.61
C ALA A 62 -3.11 -23.78 11.87
N LEU A 63 -3.73 -23.72 13.04
CA LEU A 63 -3.14 -24.19 14.30
C LEU A 63 -3.60 -25.64 14.55
N ASP A 64 -3.18 -26.55 13.68
CA ASP A 64 -3.49 -27.99 13.72
C ASP A 64 -2.38 -28.82 14.37
N PHE A 65 -1.15 -28.30 14.41
CA PHE A 65 -0.03 -28.85 15.16
C PHE A 65 0.33 -28.00 16.38
N VAL A 66 0.62 -28.66 17.51
CA VAL A 66 1.13 -28.02 18.72
C VAL A 66 2.23 -28.86 19.38
N ASN A 67 3.26 -28.21 19.90
CA ASN A 67 4.33 -28.86 20.67
C ASN A 67 4.47 -28.28 22.09
N TRP A 68 3.36 -28.20 22.82
CA TRP A 68 3.34 -27.63 24.17
C TRP A 68 4.25 -28.38 25.14
N GLY A 69 4.96 -27.63 25.99
CA GLY A 69 5.64 -28.17 27.15
C GLY A 69 4.66 -28.67 28.21
N GLU A 70 5.19 -29.42 29.18
CA GLU A 70 4.39 -29.94 30.28
C GLU A 70 3.69 -28.81 31.05
N GLY A 71 2.39 -28.94 31.25
CA GLY A 71 1.56 -27.93 31.93
C GLY A 71 1.28 -26.66 31.13
N GLN A 72 1.59 -26.63 29.83
CA GLN A 72 1.35 -25.48 28.94
C GLN A 72 0.17 -25.74 27.98
N PRO A 73 -0.54 -24.68 27.55
CA PRO A 73 -0.43 -23.28 28.01
C PRO A 73 -0.94 -23.11 29.45
N SER A 74 -0.18 -22.41 30.30
CA SER A 74 -0.55 -22.17 31.69
C SER A 74 -1.24 -20.80 31.86
N GLY A 75 -2.51 -20.79 32.27
CA GLY A 75 -3.23 -19.59 32.72
C GLY A 75 -4.16 -18.94 31.69
N ASP A 76 -5.05 -18.09 32.20
CA ASP A 76 -6.06 -17.36 31.42
C ASP A 76 -5.65 -15.93 31.05
N GLU A 77 -4.41 -15.50 31.33
CA GLU A 77 -4.01 -14.10 31.12
C GLU A 77 -4.02 -13.73 29.63
N LEU A 78 -4.47 -12.52 29.36
CA LEU A 78 -4.79 -12.07 28.00
C LEU A 78 -3.54 -11.70 27.19
N ASP A 79 -2.42 -11.35 27.84
CA ASP A 79 -1.23 -10.75 27.21
C ASP A 79 -0.02 -11.71 27.13
N PHE A 80 -0.28 -12.92 26.64
CA PHE A 80 0.78 -13.91 26.40
C PHE A 80 1.06 -14.17 24.93
N CYS A 81 2.34 -14.41 24.66
CA CYS A 81 2.90 -14.83 23.39
C CYS A 81 3.63 -16.16 23.60
N VAL A 82 3.90 -16.89 22.52
CA VAL A 82 4.47 -18.22 22.62
C VAL A 82 5.96 -18.20 22.28
N GLU A 83 6.76 -18.80 23.15
CA GLU A 83 8.15 -19.12 22.85
C GLU A 83 8.35 -20.60 22.53
N LEU A 84 9.36 -20.89 21.73
CA LEU A 84 9.99 -22.20 21.57
C LEU A 84 11.24 -22.23 22.45
N SER A 85 11.31 -23.21 23.36
CA SER A 85 12.49 -23.44 24.21
C SER A 85 13.70 -23.84 23.38
N ALA A 86 14.82 -23.15 23.57
CA ALA A 86 16.05 -23.46 22.84
C ALA A 86 16.61 -24.84 23.19
N ALA A 87 16.40 -25.31 24.43
CA ALA A 87 16.95 -26.57 24.91
C ALA A 87 16.07 -27.80 24.61
N THR A 88 14.75 -27.61 24.51
CA THR A 88 13.80 -28.74 24.40
C THR A 88 12.94 -28.69 23.14
N GLY A 89 12.84 -27.55 22.46
CA GLY A 89 11.93 -27.37 21.33
C GLY A 89 10.44 -27.23 21.71
N ASN A 90 10.11 -27.47 22.98
CA ASN A 90 8.75 -27.37 23.48
C ASN A 90 8.30 -25.92 23.62
N TRP A 91 6.99 -25.71 23.52
CA TRP A 91 6.39 -24.38 23.53
C TRP A 91 5.86 -24.03 24.92
N SER A 92 5.99 -22.76 25.27
CA SER A 92 5.45 -22.21 26.51
C SER A 92 4.91 -20.81 26.29
N VAL A 93 3.96 -20.39 27.13
CA VAL A 93 3.44 -19.02 27.10
C VAL A 93 4.27 -18.12 28.01
N LEU A 94 4.56 -16.92 27.55
CA LEU A 94 5.27 -15.88 28.30
C LEU A 94 4.67 -14.51 28.01
N PRO A 95 4.81 -13.53 28.94
CA PRO A 95 4.40 -12.15 28.66
C PRO A 95 5.05 -11.66 27.38
N CYS A 96 4.27 -11.08 26.46
CA CYS A 96 4.78 -10.63 25.15
C CYS A 96 5.91 -9.60 25.25
N SER A 97 6.03 -8.91 26.38
CA SER A 97 7.11 -7.96 26.70
C SER A 97 8.45 -8.62 27.04
N SER A 98 8.46 -9.94 27.29
CA SER A 98 9.66 -10.72 27.63
C SER A 98 10.72 -10.61 26.55
N GLN A 99 11.98 -10.67 26.94
CA GLN A 99 13.11 -10.55 26.02
C GLN A 99 13.60 -11.94 25.61
N LYS A 100 13.36 -12.30 24.35
CA LYS A 100 13.81 -13.58 23.76
C LYS A 100 14.51 -13.37 22.42
N GLY A 101 15.13 -14.43 21.92
CA GLY A 101 15.47 -14.57 20.50
C GLY A 101 14.19 -14.67 19.66
N PHE A 102 14.32 -14.73 18.33
CA PHE A 102 13.18 -14.93 17.44
C PHE A 102 13.59 -15.67 16.18
N ILE A 103 12.64 -16.38 15.56
CA ILE A 103 12.88 -17.15 14.34
C ILE A 103 11.91 -16.64 13.27
N CYS A 104 12.46 -16.26 12.11
CA CYS A 104 11.66 -15.81 10.97
C CYS A 104 11.52 -16.92 9.92
N LYS A 105 10.32 -17.13 9.40
CA LYS A 105 10.02 -17.98 8.23
C LYS A 105 9.83 -17.10 7.00
N LYS A 106 10.37 -17.54 5.87
CA LYS A 106 10.25 -16.86 4.57
C LYS A 106 9.78 -17.84 3.51
N PRO A 107 8.95 -17.39 2.55
CA PRO A 107 8.56 -18.25 1.44
C PRO A 107 9.80 -18.61 0.62
N LYS A 108 9.91 -19.89 0.25
CA LYS A 108 10.94 -20.35 -0.67
C LYS A 108 10.60 -19.84 -2.07
N ILE A 109 11.27 -18.79 -2.53
CA ILE A 109 11.12 -18.33 -3.91
C ILE A 109 11.79 -19.37 -4.82
N HIS A 110 10.99 -20.15 -5.54
CA HIS A 110 11.53 -21.03 -6.57
C HIS A 110 12.09 -20.18 -7.71
N SER A 111 13.26 -20.54 -8.25
CA SER A 111 14.04 -19.72 -9.20
C SER A 111 13.22 -19.19 -10.40
N PHE A 112 12.24 -19.97 -10.87
CA PHE A 112 11.35 -19.59 -11.96
C PHE A 112 10.36 -18.44 -11.63
N LEU A 113 10.06 -18.20 -10.34
CA LEU A 113 9.11 -17.18 -9.89
C LEU A 113 9.80 -15.89 -9.41
N TYR A 114 11.13 -15.84 -9.37
CA TYR A 114 11.90 -14.65 -8.97
C TYR A 114 11.53 -13.38 -9.76
N PRO A 115 11.40 -13.43 -11.11
CA PRO A 115 11.03 -12.25 -11.90
C PRO A 115 9.62 -11.74 -11.58
N LEU A 116 8.68 -12.67 -11.34
CA LEU A 116 7.29 -12.34 -11.03
C LEU A 116 7.15 -11.80 -9.60
N TYR A 117 7.92 -12.34 -8.63
CA TYR A 117 7.96 -11.87 -7.26
C TYR A 117 8.60 -10.48 -7.12
N LEU A 118 9.70 -10.21 -7.84
CA LEU A 118 10.32 -8.87 -7.87
C LEU A 118 9.36 -7.80 -8.38
N PHE A 119 8.52 -8.13 -9.37
CA PHE A 119 7.53 -7.20 -9.90
C PHE A 119 6.41 -6.87 -8.90
N THR A 120 5.94 -7.85 -8.12
CA THR A 120 4.89 -7.63 -7.11
C THR A 120 5.42 -6.93 -5.86
N ASP A 121 6.63 -7.24 -5.41
CA ASP A 121 7.28 -6.55 -4.28
C ASP A 121 7.57 -5.08 -4.60
N ALA A 122 8.02 -4.78 -5.83
CA ALA A 122 8.20 -3.40 -6.31
C ALA A 122 6.90 -2.57 -6.29
N ARG A 123 5.73 -3.21 -6.44
CA ARG A 123 4.43 -2.54 -6.29
C ARG A 123 4.05 -2.29 -4.82
N LYS A 124 4.47 -3.15 -3.88
CA LYS A 124 4.22 -2.94 -2.43
C LYS A 124 5.14 -1.86 -1.82
N ASN A 125 6.36 -1.73 -2.31
CA ASN A 125 7.34 -0.77 -1.77
C ASN A 125 7.11 0.70 -2.20
N LYS A 126 6.03 0.98 -2.96
CA LYS A 126 5.67 2.34 -3.38
C LYS A 126 4.66 3.01 -2.43
N ALA A 127 4.76 2.72 -1.13
CA ALA A 127 4.12 3.52 -0.09
C ALA A 127 5.10 4.60 0.40
N PHE A 128 4.92 5.81 -0.14
CA PHE A 128 5.20 7.11 0.48
C PHE A 128 6.57 7.29 1.17
N SER A 129 7.65 7.26 0.39
CA SER A 129 8.91 7.90 0.78
C SER A 129 8.70 9.42 0.80
N GLY A 130 8.80 10.03 1.99
CA GLY A 130 8.50 11.43 2.30
C GLY A 130 9.43 12.46 1.66
N HIS A 131 9.43 12.55 0.32
CA HIS A 131 10.07 13.60 -0.46
C HIS A 131 9.07 14.27 -1.43
N LEU A 132 7.80 14.39 -1.04
CA LEU A 132 6.75 15.00 -1.88
C LEU A 132 6.24 16.35 -1.35
N ASN A 133 6.69 16.83 -0.18
CA ASN A 133 6.13 18.06 0.40
C ASN A 133 6.93 19.34 0.11
N MET A 134 8.22 19.24 -0.22
CA MET A 134 9.03 20.43 -0.53
C MET A 134 8.81 20.90 -1.97
N TRP A 135 8.79 19.97 -2.92
CA TRP A 135 8.66 20.36 -4.33
C TRP A 135 7.25 20.86 -4.67
N ILE A 136 6.21 20.34 -4.00
CA ILE A 136 4.82 20.82 -4.18
C ILE A 136 4.69 22.28 -3.72
N LEU A 137 5.30 22.67 -2.59
CA LEU A 137 5.27 24.06 -2.15
C LEU A 137 6.05 24.97 -3.11
N LEU A 138 7.20 24.51 -3.62
CA LEU A 138 8.00 25.27 -4.59
C LEU A 138 7.28 25.45 -5.93
N THR A 139 6.58 24.43 -6.43
CA THR A 139 5.81 24.53 -7.68
C THR A 139 4.60 25.44 -7.52
N LEU A 140 3.88 25.37 -6.39
CA LEU A 140 2.75 26.26 -6.11
C LEU A 140 3.18 27.73 -6.02
N VAL A 141 4.30 28.03 -5.37
CA VAL A 141 4.82 29.40 -5.29
C VAL A 141 5.18 29.94 -6.68
N LEU A 142 5.82 29.13 -7.53
CA LEU A 142 6.18 29.53 -8.89
C LEU A 142 4.94 29.85 -9.74
N ILE A 143 3.88 29.03 -9.64
CA ILE A 143 2.63 29.25 -10.38
C ILE A 143 1.96 30.56 -9.95
N ILE A 144 1.96 30.87 -8.65
CA ILE A 144 1.39 32.13 -8.13
C ILE A 144 2.17 33.34 -8.67
N LEU A 145 3.50 33.28 -8.70
CA LEU A 145 4.33 34.37 -9.22
C LEU A 145 4.09 34.62 -10.71
N LEU A 146 4.00 33.55 -11.51
CA LEU A 146 3.68 33.66 -12.94
C LEU A 146 2.27 34.19 -13.17
N GLY A 147 1.29 33.73 -12.37
CA GLY A 147 -0.10 34.18 -12.46
C GLY A 147 -0.27 35.65 -12.10
N VAL A 148 0.31 36.11 -10.99
CA VAL A 148 0.27 37.53 -10.58
C VAL A 148 1.01 38.41 -11.60
N GLY A 149 2.17 37.97 -12.08
CA GLY A 149 2.92 38.68 -13.12
C GLY A 149 2.13 38.84 -14.42
N PHE A 150 1.46 37.77 -14.87
CA PHE A 150 0.61 37.81 -16.05
C PHE A 150 -0.62 38.71 -15.87
N MET A 151 -1.26 38.66 -14.70
CA MET A 151 -2.39 39.51 -14.36
C MET A 151 -1.99 41.00 -14.30
N ILE A 152 -0.85 41.32 -13.70
CA ILE A 152 -0.31 42.69 -13.68
C ILE A 152 0.03 43.17 -15.09
N TYR A 153 0.70 42.34 -15.89
CA TYR A 153 1.02 42.64 -17.29
C TYR A 153 -0.24 42.94 -18.10
N PHE A 154 -1.27 42.09 -17.98
CA PHE A 154 -2.53 42.28 -18.69
C PHE A 154 -3.28 43.51 -18.20
N SER A 155 -3.28 43.77 -16.89
CA SER A 155 -3.86 45.00 -16.30
C SER A 155 -3.14 46.27 -16.79
N PHE A 156 -1.82 46.22 -16.92
CA PHE A 156 -1.03 47.32 -17.46
C PHE A 156 -1.32 47.54 -18.94
N LYS A 157 -1.40 46.44 -19.72
CA LYS A 157 -1.75 46.48 -21.14
C LYS A 157 -3.17 46.98 -21.38
N LEU A 158 -4.11 46.67 -20.48
CA LEU A 158 -5.48 47.19 -20.52
C LEU A 158 -5.51 48.69 -20.18
N LYS A 159 -4.66 49.18 -19.27
CA LYS A 159 -4.61 50.59 -18.88
C LYS A 159 -3.96 51.50 -19.92
N THR A 160 -3.04 50.99 -20.74
CA THR A 160 -2.50 51.72 -21.90
C THR A 160 -3.43 51.71 -23.13
N GLY A 161 -4.54 50.97 -23.09
CA GLY A 161 -5.54 50.90 -24.17
C GLY A 161 -6.74 51.84 -24.05
N SER A 162 -6.93 52.56 -22.94
CA SER A 162 -8.11 53.42 -22.70
C SER A 162 -7.76 54.90 -22.47
N GLY A 163 -6.91 55.46 -23.32
CA GLY A 163 -6.36 56.80 -23.18
C GLY A 163 -6.57 57.74 -24.37
N THR A 164 -7.75 57.78 -25.00
CA THR A 164 -8.22 58.94 -25.78
C THR A 164 -9.75 58.89 -25.90
N GLY A 165 -10.43 59.79 -25.20
CA GLY A 165 -11.88 60.00 -25.33
C GLY A 165 -12.20 61.38 -25.92
N ARG A 166 -13.42 61.45 -26.49
CA ARG A 166 -14.26 62.62 -26.85
C ARG A 166 -14.07 63.19 -28.27
N ASP A 167 -15.09 63.59 -29.04
CA ASP A 167 -16.56 63.38 -29.08
C ASP A 167 -17.12 64.17 -30.31
N VAL A 168 -18.21 63.66 -30.92
CA VAL A 168 -19.38 64.39 -31.50
C VAL A 168 -19.39 65.00 -32.95
N ARG A 169 -20.35 64.44 -33.76
CA ARG A 169 -21.26 65.00 -34.83
C ARG A 169 -20.73 65.26 -36.26
N TRP A 170 -21.40 64.95 -37.39
CA TRP A 170 -22.84 64.96 -37.79
C TRP A 170 -23.13 64.03 -39.00
N GLY A 171 -24.35 63.46 -39.06
CA GLY A 171 -25.14 63.11 -40.28
C GLY A 171 -24.72 61.85 -41.06
N SER A 172 -25.58 60.89 -41.44
CA SER A 172 -26.99 60.97 -41.84
C SER A 172 -27.70 59.60 -41.72
N ARG A 173 -29.04 59.68 -41.63
CA ARG A 173 -30.11 58.66 -41.71
C ARG A 173 -29.83 57.56 -42.76
N GLN A 174 -30.27 56.31 -42.66
CA GLN A 174 -31.64 55.75 -42.53
C GLN A 174 -31.48 54.22 -42.30
N LEU A 175 -32.05 53.62 -41.25
CA LEU A 175 -33.33 52.86 -41.17
C LEU A 175 -33.41 51.49 -41.89
N GLU A 176 -34.25 50.64 -41.29
CA GLU A 176 -34.77 49.31 -41.71
C GLU A 176 -33.92 48.11 -41.31
N TYR A 177 -34.28 47.24 -40.34
CA TYR A 177 -35.54 46.57 -39.94
C TYR A 177 -36.02 45.47 -40.89
N SER A 178 -35.72 44.21 -40.54
CA SER A 178 -36.60 43.02 -40.66
C SER A 178 -35.78 41.79 -40.22
N HIS A 179 -36.05 41.18 -39.07
CA HIS A 179 -37.01 40.08 -38.84
C HIS A 179 -36.70 38.76 -39.57
N ALA A 180 -36.60 37.73 -38.73
CA ALA A 180 -36.50 36.31 -39.02
C ALA A 180 -37.52 35.81 -40.06
N LEU A 181 -37.17 34.73 -40.77
CA LEU A 181 -38.12 33.66 -41.13
C LEU A 181 -37.40 32.33 -41.41
N THR A 182 -38.05 31.29 -40.91
CA THR A 182 -37.83 29.84 -41.02
C THR A 182 -38.31 29.27 -42.36
N ALA A 183 -37.69 28.17 -42.83
CA ALA A 183 -38.27 27.04 -43.60
C ALA A 183 -37.12 26.01 -43.79
N GLY A 184 -37.21 24.73 -43.40
CA GLY A 184 -38.02 23.67 -44.04
C GLY A 184 -37.41 23.31 -45.40
N ASP A 185 -37.05 22.08 -45.79
CA ASP A 185 -37.54 20.74 -45.43
C ASP A 185 -36.75 19.67 -46.28
N ILE A 186 -36.83 18.38 -45.90
CA ILE A 186 -36.60 17.11 -46.67
C ILE A 186 -35.19 16.83 -47.27
N GLY A 187 -34.55 15.66 -47.20
CA GLY A 187 -34.85 14.31 -46.73
C GLY A 187 -33.98 13.27 -47.48
N ASN A 188 -33.79 12.08 -46.87
CA ASN A 188 -33.37 10.77 -47.44
C ASN A 188 -31.86 10.66 -47.79
N ASP A 189 -31.15 9.52 -47.67
CA ASP A 189 -31.49 8.09 -47.58
C ASP A 189 -30.27 7.30 -47.03
N ALA A 190 -30.53 6.03 -46.68
CA ALA A 190 -29.74 4.91 -46.16
C ALA A 190 -28.41 4.61 -46.90
N THR A 191 -27.47 3.75 -46.48
CA THR A 191 -27.50 2.37 -45.92
C THR A 191 -26.10 2.06 -45.33
N ASN A 192 -25.98 1.50 -44.11
CA ASN A 192 -25.75 0.08 -43.75
C ASN A 192 -24.36 -0.52 -44.13
N ASP A 193 -23.64 -1.04 -43.13
CA ASP A 193 -23.02 -2.39 -43.04
C ASP A 193 -22.15 -2.48 -41.77
N LYS A 194 -22.56 -3.24 -40.73
CA LYS A 194 -22.24 -4.67 -40.41
C LYS A 194 -20.74 -4.99 -40.43
N GLU A 195 -20.11 -5.11 -39.26
CA GLU A 195 -19.91 -6.37 -38.48
C GLU A 195 -18.65 -7.13 -38.92
N LYS A 196 -17.67 -7.30 -38.02
CA LYS A 196 -17.07 -8.62 -37.70
C LYS A 196 -16.16 -8.56 -36.46
N ASN A 197 -16.53 -9.36 -35.46
CA ASN A 197 -15.69 -9.80 -34.34
C ASN A 197 -14.69 -10.87 -34.80
N GLU A 198 -13.48 -10.90 -34.25
CA GLU A 198 -12.74 -12.16 -34.10
C GLU A 198 -11.74 -12.09 -32.93
N HIS A 199 -11.87 -13.08 -32.04
CA HIS A 199 -10.90 -13.46 -31.03
C HIS A 199 -9.86 -14.40 -31.67
N SER A 200 -8.61 -14.35 -31.21
CA SER A 200 -7.73 -15.51 -31.25
C SER A 200 -6.74 -15.50 -30.09
N VAL A 201 -6.83 -16.60 -29.33
CA VAL A 201 -5.89 -17.08 -28.33
C VAL A 201 -4.82 -17.88 -29.07
N ILE A 202 -3.55 -17.56 -28.81
CA ILE A 202 -2.45 -18.53 -28.66
C ILE A 202 -1.62 -18.03 -27.47
#